data_AF-A0A2R6IRS7-F1
#
_entry.id   AF-A0A2R6IRS7-F1
#
_cell.length_a   1.000
_cell.length_b   1.000
_cell.length_c   1.000
_cell.angle_alpha   90.00
_cell.angle_beta   90.00
_cell.angle_gamma   90.00
#
_symmetry.space_group_name_H-M   'P 1'
#
loop_
_entity.id
_entity.type
_entity.pdbx_description
1 polymer ?
#
loop_
_entity_poly.entity_id
_entity_poly.type
_entity_poly.pdbx_seq_one_letter_code
_entity_poly.pdbx_strand_id
1 'polypeptide(L)'
;MDAQLLADELAEQVVTTARTATGDSLRSVTYFTRSDFEQLYLREDLQRDADLDTFVGHEWRGFRDTRNAYRESELGEYRFTVRAFENGYLLRVTGDRAGVLITTDGLQVQSYEEIADAIEKMLGEDPTRE
;
A
#
# COMPACT_ATOMS: atom_id res chain seq x y z
N MET A 1 -11.29 6.78 -20.50
CA MET A 1 -10.87 5.40 -20.20
C MET A 1 -9.65 5.58 -19.33
N ASP A 2 -9.86 5.66 -18.02
CA ASP A 2 -8.78 5.69 -17.05
C ASP A 2 -7.94 4.43 -17.27
N ALA A 3 -6.65 4.62 -17.54
CA ALA A 3 -5.74 3.52 -17.73
C ALA A 3 -5.58 2.82 -16.38
N GLN A 4 -6.11 1.60 -16.29
CA GLN A 4 -5.95 0.78 -15.09
C GLN A 4 -4.47 0.44 -14.93
N LEU A 5 -3.89 0.86 -13.81
CA LEU A 5 -2.47 0.69 -13.50
C LEU A 5 -2.15 -0.73 -13.05
N LEU A 6 -3.17 -1.45 -12.57
CA LEU A 6 -3.07 -2.82 -12.08
C LEU A 6 -4.11 -3.68 -12.80
N ALA A 7 -3.75 -4.93 -13.14
CA ALA A 7 -4.72 -5.87 -13.71
C ALA A 7 -5.90 -6.08 -12.75
N ASP A 8 -7.13 -6.10 -13.27
CA ASP A 8 -8.37 -6.15 -12.49
C ASP A 8 -8.38 -7.31 -11.48
N GLU A 9 -7.93 -8.50 -11.91
CA GLU A 9 -7.80 -9.68 -11.05
C GLU A 9 -6.85 -9.46 -9.87
N LEU A 10 -5.72 -8.78 -10.10
CA LEU A 10 -4.75 -8.49 -9.05
C LEU A 10 -5.24 -7.37 -8.13
N ALA A 11 -5.92 -6.36 -8.68
CA ALA A 11 -6.57 -5.31 -7.91
C ALA A 11 -7.62 -5.89 -6.94
N GLU A 12 -8.47 -6.79 -7.43
CA GLU A 12 -9.47 -7.48 -6.62
C GLU A 12 -8.82 -8.34 -5.52
N GLN A 13 -7.75 -9.06 -5.83
CA GLN A 13 -6.99 -9.84 -4.86
C GLN A 13 -6.34 -8.99 -3.76
N VAL A 14 -5.76 -7.85 -4.13
CA VAL A 14 -5.18 -6.89 -3.17
C VAL A 14 -6.24 -6.36 -2.21
N VAL A 15 -7.40 -5.94 -2.75
CA VAL A 15 -8.52 -5.44 -1.93
C VAL A 15 -9.08 -6.55 -1.04
N THR A 16 -9.23 -7.76 -1.56
CA THR A 16 -9.74 -8.93 -0.81
C THR A 16 -8.80 -9.30 0.34
N THR A 17 -7.49 -9.30 0.09
CA THR A 17 -6.46 -9.54 1.11
C THR A 17 -6.55 -8.51 2.23
N ALA A 18 -6.59 -7.21 1.85
CA ALA A 18 -6.73 -6.13 2.82
C ALA A 18 -8.01 -6.29 3.65
N ARG A 19 -9.16 -6.48 3.00
CA ARG A 19 -10.46 -6.66 3.69
C ARG A 19 -10.48 -7.87 4.61
N THR A 20 -9.88 -8.98 4.22
CA THR A 20 -9.86 -10.21 5.03
C THR A 20 -9.13 -9.97 6.35
N ALA A 21 -8.03 -9.22 6.31
CA ALA A 21 -7.22 -8.94 7.49
C ALA A 21 -7.76 -7.77 8.33
N THR A 22 -8.40 -6.77 7.72
CA THR A 22 -8.86 -5.56 8.41
C THR A 22 -10.34 -5.50 8.73
N GLY A 23 -11.16 -6.34 8.09
CA GLY A 23 -12.61 -6.30 8.20
C GLY A 23 -13.18 -4.90 7.91
N ASP A 24 -14.17 -4.49 8.71
CA ASP A 24 -14.84 -3.19 8.61
C ASP A 24 -13.94 -1.99 8.94
N SER A 25 -12.75 -2.24 9.51
CA SER A 25 -11.77 -1.19 9.80
C SER A 25 -11.01 -0.74 8.55
N LEU A 26 -11.23 -1.36 7.37
CA LEU A 26 -10.60 -0.92 6.12
C LEU A 26 -11.18 0.41 5.66
N ARG A 27 -10.32 1.42 5.46
CA ARG A 27 -10.73 2.73 4.97
C ARG A 27 -10.43 2.93 3.50
N SER A 28 -9.21 2.62 3.07
CA SER A 28 -8.83 2.71 1.66
C SER A 28 -7.74 1.73 1.28
N VAL A 29 -7.69 1.40 0.00
CA VAL A 29 -6.56 0.72 -0.64
C VAL A 29 -6.19 1.49 -1.89
N THR A 30 -4.90 1.83 -2.02
CA THR A 30 -4.38 2.61 -3.14
C THR A 30 -3.13 1.95 -3.67
N TYR A 31 -3.16 1.52 -4.92
CA TYR A 31 -1.99 1.09 -5.66
C TYR A 31 -1.25 2.31 -6.20
N PHE A 32 0.07 2.27 -6.20
CA PHE A 32 0.86 3.35 -6.77
C PHE A 32 2.11 2.83 -7.46
N THR A 33 2.51 3.54 -8.51
CA THR A 33 3.78 3.38 -9.22
C THR A 33 4.66 4.60 -8.97
N ARG A 34 5.75 4.73 -9.74
CA ARG A 34 6.65 5.90 -9.66
C ARG A 34 6.00 7.20 -10.13
N SER A 35 4.98 7.10 -10.97
CA SER A 35 4.45 8.23 -11.73
C SER A 35 2.95 8.41 -11.59
N ASP A 36 2.26 7.42 -11.03
CA ASP A 36 0.81 7.34 -11.09
C ASP A 36 0.24 6.50 -9.95
N PHE A 37 -1.06 6.61 -9.67
CA PHE A 37 -1.73 5.84 -8.63
C PHE A 37 -3.19 5.55 -8.95
N GLU A 38 -3.70 4.46 -8.38
CA GLU A 38 -5.07 4.01 -8.55
C GLU A 38 -5.67 3.65 -7.20
N GLN A 39 -6.80 4.28 -6.88
CA GLN A 39 -7.56 3.94 -5.68
C GLN A 39 -8.45 2.73 -5.97
N LEU A 40 -8.01 1.56 -5.50
CA LEU A 40 -8.68 0.28 -5.69
C LEU A 40 -9.90 0.12 -4.78
N TYR A 41 -9.87 0.75 -3.61
CA TYR A 41 -10.96 0.71 -2.64
C TYR A 41 -11.03 2.00 -1.82
N LEU A 42 -12.25 2.43 -1.55
CA LEU A 42 -12.57 3.49 -0.60
C LEU A 42 -13.87 3.12 0.12
N ARG A 43 -13.86 3.22 1.45
CA ARG A 43 -15.07 3.00 2.25
C ARG A 43 -16.10 4.09 1.95
N GLU A 44 -17.38 3.71 1.91
CA GLU A 44 -18.49 4.53 1.43
C GLU A 44 -18.72 5.85 2.20
N ASP A 45 -18.34 5.90 3.48
CA ASP A 45 -18.42 7.07 4.35
C ASP A 45 -17.28 8.07 4.14
N LEU A 46 -16.26 7.70 3.35
CA LEU A 46 -15.08 8.51 3.09
C LEU A 46 -15.17 9.18 1.72
N GLN A 47 -14.72 10.44 1.66
CA GLN A 47 -14.52 11.13 0.40
C GLN A 47 -13.13 10.79 -0.16
N ARG A 48 -13.03 10.71 -1.49
CA ARG A 48 -11.74 10.50 -2.16
C ARG A 48 -10.83 11.66 -1.78
N ASP A 49 -9.81 11.34 -0.99
CA ASP A 49 -8.98 12.33 -0.33
C ASP A 49 -8.18 13.13 -1.38
N ALA A 50 -8.36 14.46 -1.36
CA ALA A 50 -7.68 15.36 -2.30
C ALA A 50 -6.16 15.40 -2.06
N ASP A 51 -5.69 14.95 -0.90
CA ASP A 51 -4.27 14.87 -0.58
C ASP A 51 -3.62 13.57 -1.07
N LEU A 52 -4.35 12.59 -1.60
CA LEU A 52 -3.74 11.34 -2.11
C LEU A 52 -2.70 11.59 -3.21
N ASP A 53 -2.95 12.55 -4.11
CA ASP A 53 -2.03 12.93 -5.19
C ASP A 53 -0.71 13.50 -4.64
N THR A 54 -0.84 14.47 -3.72
CA THR A 54 0.30 15.05 -2.98
C THR A 54 1.02 13.98 -2.16
N PHE A 55 0.28 13.14 -1.47
CA PHE A 55 0.79 12.13 -0.55
C PHE A 55 1.60 11.07 -1.28
N VAL A 56 1.06 10.46 -2.35
CA VAL A 56 1.76 9.42 -3.11
C VAL A 56 3.05 9.96 -3.73
N GLY A 57 3.02 11.16 -4.32
CA GLY A 57 4.19 11.77 -4.94
C GLY A 57 5.32 12.08 -3.94
N HIS A 58 4.98 12.59 -2.75
CA HIS A 58 5.96 12.86 -1.69
C HIS A 58 6.49 11.57 -1.04
N GLU A 59 5.62 10.60 -0.80
CA GLU A 59 5.96 9.34 -0.12
C GLU A 59 6.86 8.43 -0.95
N TRP A 60 6.65 8.38 -2.27
CA TRP A 60 7.46 7.55 -3.16
C TRP A 60 8.94 7.94 -3.13
N ARG A 61 9.21 9.26 -3.20
CA ARG A 61 10.57 9.82 -3.15
C ARG A 61 11.23 9.49 -1.81
N GLY A 62 10.53 9.79 -0.71
CA GLY A 62 11.00 9.48 0.64
C GLY A 62 11.28 7.99 0.86
N PHE A 63 10.48 7.11 0.26
CA PHE A 63 10.69 5.67 0.35
C PHE A 63 11.95 5.20 -0.39
N ARG A 64 12.18 5.63 -1.63
CA ARG A 64 13.38 5.20 -2.38
C ARG A 64 14.65 5.54 -1.60
N ASP A 65 14.70 6.72 -1.02
CA ASP A 65 15.83 7.15 -0.18
C ASP A 65 15.91 6.32 1.12
N THR A 66 14.79 6.02 1.75
CA THR A 66 14.69 5.17 2.95
C THR A 66 15.17 3.73 2.68
N ARG A 67 14.66 3.05 1.64
CA ARG A 67 15.06 1.67 1.29
C ARG A 67 16.55 1.60 0.94
N ASN A 68 17.07 2.60 0.23
CA ASN A 68 18.50 2.67 -0.07
C ASN A 68 19.34 2.84 1.20
N ALA A 69 18.89 3.67 2.15
CA ALA A 69 19.59 3.86 3.43
C ALA A 69 19.61 2.60 4.30
N TYR A 70 18.59 1.74 4.22
CA TYR A 70 18.50 0.51 5.02
C TYR A 70 19.02 -0.76 4.33
N ARG A 71 19.58 -0.67 3.11
CA ARG A 71 20.02 -1.85 2.34
C ARG A 71 21.09 -2.70 3.05
N GLU A 72 21.90 -2.06 3.88
CA GLU A 72 22.98 -2.71 4.66
C GLU A 72 22.68 -2.67 6.17
N SER A 73 21.39 -2.61 6.54
CA SER A 73 21.00 -2.59 7.95
C SER A 73 21.21 -3.96 8.60
N GLU A 74 21.73 -3.97 9.83
CA GLU A 74 21.76 -5.14 10.72
C GLU A 74 20.35 -5.68 11.04
N LEU A 75 19.30 -4.89 10.77
CA LEU A 75 17.90 -5.30 10.94
C LEU A 75 17.37 -6.15 9.77
N GLY A 76 18.17 -6.34 8.71
CA GLY A 76 17.78 -7.05 7.50
C GLY A 76 17.05 -6.16 6.49
N GLU A 77 16.36 -6.80 5.55
CA GLU A 77 15.67 -6.11 4.47
C GLU A 77 14.47 -5.31 4.98
N TYR A 78 14.36 -4.05 4.55
CA TYR A 78 13.21 -3.22 4.84
C TYR A 78 11.96 -3.79 4.13
N ARG A 79 10.94 -4.15 4.92
CA ARG A 79 9.71 -4.81 4.42
C ARG A 79 8.54 -3.83 4.23
N PHE A 80 8.15 -3.12 5.28
CA PHE A 80 6.99 -2.22 5.27
C PHE A 80 7.14 -1.07 6.29
N THR A 81 6.21 -0.12 6.28
CA THR A 81 6.08 0.91 7.32
C THR A 81 4.64 1.07 7.75
N VAL A 82 4.45 1.26 9.04
CA VAL A 82 3.17 1.71 9.63
C VAL A 82 3.36 3.10 10.21
N ARG A 83 2.45 4.03 9.86
CA ARG A 83 2.35 5.36 10.47
C ARG A 83 1.05 5.46 11.23
N ALA A 84 1.13 5.94 12.46
CA ALA A 84 -0.04 6.21 13.29
C ALA A 84 -0.45 7.68 13.13
N PHE A 85 -1.76 7.88 12.99
CA PHE A 85 -2.45 9.17 12.97
C PHE A 85 -3.48 9.19 14.09
N GLU A 86 -3.93 10.38 14.50
CA GLU A 86 -4.99 10.52 15.51
C GLU A 86 -6.23 9.69 15.18
N ASN A 87 -6.57 9.63 13.89
CA ASN A 87 -7.77 8.98 13.41
C ASN A 87 -7.50 7.60 12.79
N GLY A 88 -6.32 7.00 12.91
CA GLY A 88 -6.09 5.67 12.34
C GLY A 88 -4.65 5.42 11.93
N TYR A 89 -4.46 4.50 11.00
CA TYR A 89 -3.13 4.05 10.59
C TYR A 89 -3.01 3.99 9.08
N LEU A 90 -1.77 4.17 8.63
CA LEU A 90 -1.36 3.98 7.25
C LEU A 90 -0.29 2.88 7.22
N LEU A 91 -0.63 1.78 6.57
CA LEU A 91 0.32 0.74 6.19
C LEU A 91 0.79 1.00 4.76
N ARG A 92 2.11 0.98 4.57
CA ARG A 92 2.75 1.08 3.26
C ARG A 92 3.57 -0.18 3.00
N VAL A 93 3.23 -0.88 1.92
CA VAL A 93 3.93 -2.06 1.42
C VAL A 93 4.43 -1.76 0.01
N THR A 94 5.65 -2.15 -0.31
CA THR A 94 6.33 -1.70 -1.54
C THR A 94 7.19 -2.79 -2.12
N GLY A 95 7.08 -3.00 -3.43
CA GLY A 95 8.06 -3.72 -4.24
C GLY A 95 9.07 -2.78 -4.89
N ASP A 96 9.75 -3.25 -5.94
CA ASP A 96 10.80 -2.49 -6.63
C ASP A 96 10.31 -1.30 -7.46
N ARG A 97 9.11 -1.38 -8.01
CA ARG A 97 8.56 -0.38 -8.95
C ARG A 97 7.19 0.17 -8.54
N ALA A 98 6.48 -0.53 -7.68
CA ALA A 98 5.13 -0.22 -7.25
C ALA A 98 4.92 -0.53 -5.77
N GLY A 99 3.81 -0.07 -5.21
CA GLY A 99 3.42 -0.36 -3.84
C GLY A 99 1.93 -0.19 -3.61
N VAL A 100 1.51 -0.51 -2.40
CA VAL A 100 0.15 -0.37 -1.92
C VAL A 100 0.16 0.42 -0.61
N LEU A 101 -0.75 1.39 -0.53
CA LEU A 101 -1.11 2.10 0.69
C LEU A 101 -2.45 1.57 1.17
N ILE A 102 -2.51 1.22 2.46
CA ILE A 102 -3.71 0.75 3.13
C ILE A 102 -3.95 1.66 4.32
N THR A 103 -5.16 2.22 4.42
CA THR A 103 -5.56 2.98 5.61
C THR A 103 -6.61 2.23 6.41
N THR A 104 -6.54 2.35 7.73
CA THR A 104 -7.45 1.65 8.65
C THR A 104 -7.73 2.46 9.92
N ASP A 105 -8.91 2.27 10.53
CA ASP A 105 -9.25 2.85 11.85
C ASP A 105 -8.33 2.32 12.97
N GLY A 106 -7.97 1.03 12.92
CA GLY A 106 -7.15 0.38 13.94
C GLY A 106 -6.93 -1.10 13.64
N LEU A 107 -5.74 -1.60 13.96
CA LEU A 107 -5.36 -2.99 13.72
C LEU A 107 -4.35 -3.48 14.76
N GLN A 108 -4.29 -4.80 14.94
CA GLN A 108 -3.21 -5.43 15.70
C GLN A 108 -1.93 -5.44 14.87
N VAL A 109 -0.76 -5.37 15.54
CA VAL A 109 0.54 -5.36 14.87
C VAL A 109 0.74 -6.58 13.96
N GLN A 110 0.38 -7.78 14.44
CA GLN A 110 0.49 -9.02 13.66
C GLN A 110 -0.28 -8.96 12.34
N SER A 111 -1.46 -8.35 12.35
CA SER A 111 -2.27 -8.21 11.14
C SER A 111 -1.60 -7.32 10.09
N TYR A 112 -0.83 -6.30 10.49
CA TYR A 112 -0.03 -5.52 9.53
C TYR A 112 1.08 -6.35 8.89
N GLU A 113 1.73 -7.22 9.64
CA GLU A 113 2.79 -8.10 9.12
C GLU A 113 2.23 -9.10 8.10
N GLU A 114 1.08 -9.71 8.39
CA GLU A 114 0.40 -10.65 7.49
C GLU A 114 -0.04 -9.97 6.18
N ILE A 115 -0.64 -8.77 6.27
CA ILE A 115 -1.00 -7.98 5.10
C ILE A 115 0.24 -7.63 4.29
N ALA A 116 1.31 -7.18 4.95
CA ALA A 116 2.54 -6.78 4.28
C ALA A 116 3.17 -7.94 3.51
N ASP A 117 3.26 -9.12 4.11
CA ASP A 117 3.83 -10.31 3.48
C ASP A 117 3.00 -10.77 2.27
N ALA A 118 1.66 -10.77 2.38
CA ALA A 118 0.78 -11.16 1.29
C ALA A 118 0.85 -10.17 0.11
N ILE A 119 0.82 -8.87 0.39
CA ILE A 119 0.90 -7.82 -0.63
C ILE A 119 2.29 -7.78 -1.28
N GLU A 120 3.36 -7.98 -0.51
CA GLU A 120 4.72 -8.06 -1.06
C GLU A 120 4.86 -9.19 -2.08
N LYS A 121 4.31 -10.37 -1.79
CA LYS A 121 4.28 -11.52 -2.72
C LYS A 121 3.51 -11.18 -3.98
N MET A 122 2.30 -10.62 -3.84
CA MET A 122 1.46 -10.18 -4.96
C MET A 122 2.18 -9.17 -5.86
N LEU A 123 2.87 -8.20 -5.28
CA LEU A 123 3.67 -7.21 -6.03
C LEU A 123 4.91 -7.84 -6.70
N GLY A 124 5.44 -8.93 -6.16
CA GLY A 124 6.52 -9.71 -6.75
C GLY A 124 6.07 -10.56 -7.94
N GLU A 125 4.81 -11.00 -7.94
CA GLU A 125 4.17 -11.82 -8.98
C GLU A 125 3.50 -10.98 -10.09
N ASP A 126 3.45 -9.66 -9.93
CA ASP A 126 2.81 -8.73 -10.87
C ASP A 126 3.36 -8.90 -12.31
N PRO A 127 2.51 -9.26 -13.29
CA PRO A 127 2.91 -9.54 -14.67
C PRO A 127 3.16 -8.27 -15.51
N THR A 128 2.89 -7.07 -14.99
CA THR A 128 3.24 -5.78 -15.63
C THR A 128 4.75 -5.50 -15.62
N ARG A 129 5.53 -6.53 -15.31
CA ARG A 129 6.98 -6.65 -15.34
C ARG A 129 7.50 -6.85 -16.78
N GLU A 130 6.97 -6.12 -17.75
CA GLU A 130 7.53 -6.01 -19.11
C GLU A 130 7.86 -4.56 -19.44
#